data_AF-A0A550HVA1-F1
#
_entry.id   AF-A0A550HVA1-F1
#
_cell.length_a   1.000
_cell.length_b   1.000
_cell.length_c   1.000
_cell.angle_alpha   90.00
_cell.angle_beta   90.00
_cell.angle_gamma   90.00
#
_symmetry.space_group_name_H-M   'P 1'
#
loop_
_entity.id
_entity.type
_entity.pdbx_description
1 polymer ?
#
loop_
_entity_poly.entity_id
_entity_poly.type
_entity_poly.pdbx_seq_one_letter_code
_entity_poly.pdbx_strand_id
1 'polypeptide(L)'
;QNGGVHINVKCETGIPGLYAAGEVCGGVHGKNRLMGNSQLDLYVFGRRAGIAAAEYIKTAKVGKLNLDHVDEYEKLLDEAGVKTDRKSPMVLPEYRGKKTLEHHLKLL
;
A
#
# COMPACT_ATOMS: atom_id res chain seq x y z
N GLN A 1 -2.57 8.06 13.08
CA GLN A 1 -3.22 6.90 12.44
C GLN A 1 -4.61 6.75 13.03
N ASN A 2 -5.59 7.39 12.39
CA ASN A 2 -6.99 7.30 12.81
C ASN A 2 -7.67 6.10 12.13
N GLY A 3 -7.35 5.84 10.85
CA GLY A 3 -7.72 4.64 10.09
C GLY A 3 -6.50 4.05 9.37
N GLY A 4 -6.66 2.85 8.81
CA GLY A 4 -5.58 2.12 8.13
C GLY A 4 -5.66 0.61 8.41
N VAL A 5 -4.62 -0.10 7.99
CA VAL A 5 -4.46 -1.54 8.25
C VAL A 5 -4.35 -1.79 9.75
N HIS A 6 -5.16 -2.72 10.26
CA HIS A 6 -5.07 -3.14 11.64
C HIS A 6 -3.75 -3.89 11.87
N ILE A 7 -3.01 -3.48 12.91
CA ILE A 7 -1.77 -4.13 13.32
C ILE A 7 -1.78 -4.46 14.81
N ASN A 8 -1.09 -5.52 15.19
CA ASN A 8 -0.83 -5.83 16.59
C ASN A 8 0.39 -5.07 17.14
N VAL A 9 0.77 -5.36 18.39
CA VAL A 9 1.94 -4.74 19.05
C VAL A 9 3.29 -5.07 18.40
N LYS A 10 3.37 -6.01 17.48
CA LYS A 10 4.58 -6.31 16.69
C LYS A 10 4.54 -5.70 15.30
N CYS A 11 3.52 -4.90 15.00
CA CYS A 11 3.26 -4.34 13.66
C CYS A 11 2.86 -5.40 12.63
N GLU A 12 2.39 -6.57 13.07
CA GLU A 12 1.89 -7.64 12.20
C GLU A 12 0.46 -7.33 11.77
N THR A 13 0.16 -7.53 10.49
CA THR A 13 -1.20 -7.45 9.96
C THR A 13 -1.95 -8.77 10.19
N GLY A 14 -3.19 -8.88 9.70
CA GLY A 14 -3.92 -10.15 9.67
C GLY A 14 -3.33 -11.19 8.71
N ILE A 15 -2.37 -10.81 7.85
CA ILE A 15 -1.70 -11.70 6.91
C ILE A 15 -0.33 -12.07 7.48
N PRO A 16 -0.03 -13.38 7.71
CA PRO A 16 1.26 -13.82 8.20
C PRO A 16 2.42 -13.37 7.30
N GLY A 17 3.47 -12.83 7.90
CA GLY A 17 4.63 -12.32 7.17
C GLY A 17 4.44 -10.93 6.53
N LEU A 18 3.23 -10.35 6.61
CA LEU A 18 2.97 -8.98 6.18
C LEU A 18 2.95 -8.04 7.39
N TYR A 19 3.83 -7.06 7.37
CA TYR A 19 4.01 -6.04 8.39
C TYR A 19 3.69 -4.67 7.82
N ALA A 20 3.20 -3.77 8.67
CA ALA A 20 2.88 -2.41 8.28
C ALA A 20 3.29 -1.42 9.39
N ALA A 21 3.70 -0.21 9.02
CA ALA A 21 4.03 0.85 9.97
C ALA A 21 3.79 2.24 9.37
N GLY A 22 3.58 3.23 10.25
CA GLY A 22 3.33 4.61 9.84
C GLY A 22 1.89 4.84 9.40
N GLU A 23 1.65 5.84 8.54
CA GLU A 23 0.29 6.32 8.22
C GLU A 23 -0.64 5.26 7.60
N VAL A 24 -0.09 4.21 7.00
CA VAL A 24 -0.85 3.07 6.46
C VAL A 24 -1.55 2.25 7.56
N CYS A 25 -1.08 2.32 8.80
CA CYS A 25 -1.64 1.59 9.93
C CYS A 25 -2.80 2.35 10.58
N GLY A 26 -3.72 1.63 11.23
CA GLY A 26 -4.88 2.19 11.92
C GLY A 26 -4.90 1.88 13.42
N GLY A 27 -5.69 2.63 14.19
CA GLY A 27 -6.02 2.33 15.58
C GLY A 27 -5.10 2.92 16.65
N VAL A 28 -3.84 3.23 16.34
CA VAL A 28 -2.85 3.74 17.32
C VAL A 28 -3.30 5.05 18.00
N HIS A 29 -4.02 5.92 17.28
CA HIS A 29 -4.42 7.24 17.80
C HIS A 29 -5.93 7.36 18.10
N GLY A 30 -6.67 6.26 17.97
CA GLY A 30 -8.14 6.29 18.08
C GLY A 30 -8.77 7.27 17.09
N LYS A 31 -9.74 8.07 17.54
CA LYS A 31 -10.52 8.97 16.67
C LYS A 31 -9.70 10.16 16.14
N ASN A 32 -8.75 10.67 16.93
CA ASN A 32 -8.01 11.90 16.63
C ASN A 32 -6.53 11.76 16.98
N ARG A 33 -5.67 11.81 15.96
CA ARG A 33 -4.22 11.95 16.11
C ARG A 33 -3.83 13.33 16.63
N LEU A 34 -2.98 13.36 17.64
CA LEU A 34 -2.32 14.58 18.11
C LEU A 34 -1.30 15.09 17.08
N MET A 35 -1.27 16.40 16.85
CA MET A 35 -0.35 17.04 15.93
C MET A 35 1.11 16.75 16.33
N GLY A 36 2.00 16.56 15.35
CA GLY A 36 3.43 16.27 15.59
C GLY A 36 3.79 14.78 15.74
N ASN A 37 2.83 13.89 16.02
CA ASN A 37 3.16 12.47 16.27
C ASN A 37 3.41 11.63 15.00
N SER A 38 3.16 12.14 13.79
CA SER A 38 3.35 11.34 12.56
C SER A 38 4.79 10.88 12.34
N GLN A 39 5.77 11.73 12.64
CA GLN A 39 7.17 11.37 12.45
C GLN A 39 7.61 10.33 13.49
N LEU A 40 7.16 10.51 14.73
CA LEU A 40 7.40 9.54 15.80
C LEU A 40 6.82 8.17 15.45
N ASP A 41 5.60 8.13 14.89
CA ASP A 41 4.96 6.89 14.44
C ASP A 41 5.85 6.14 13.44
N LEU A 42 6.39 6.85 12.46
CA LEU A 42 7.23 6.26 11.43
C LEU A 42 8.48 5.61 12.04
N TYR A 43 9.22 6.34 12.88
CA TYR A 43 10.47 5.83 13.47
C TYR A 43 10.23 4.69 14.46
N VAL A 44 9.25 4.82 15.35
CA VAL A 44 9.00 3.84 16.40
C VAL A 44 8.39 2.56 15.84
N PHE A 45 7.30 2.67 15.09
CA PHE A 45 6.62 1.49 14.55
C PHE A 45 7.39 0.91 13.35
N GLY A 46 8.09 1.74 12.58
CA GLY A 46 8.97 1.26 11.50
C GLY A 46 10.12 0.41 12.05
N ARG A 47 10.79 0.87 13.12
CA ARG A 47 11.84 0.07 13.78
C ARG A 47 11.28 -1.23 14.36
N ARG A 48 10.12 -1.19 15.01
CA ARG A 48 9.46 -2.40 15.56
C ARG A 48 9.09 -3.40 14.46
N ALA A 49 8.47 -2.92 13.38
CA ALA A 49 8.10 -3.75 12.23
C ALA A 49 9.34 -4.39 11.60
N GLY A 50 10.41 -3.63 11.40
CA GLY A 50 11.67 -4.14 10.85
C GLY A 50 12.30 -5.23 11.70
N ILE A 51 12.35 -5.05 13.03
CA ILE A 51 12.87 -6.08 13.95
C ILE A 51 11.99 -7.32 13.91
N ALA A 52 10.67 -7.17 13.98
CA ALA A 52 9.75 -8.30 13.97
C ALA A 52 9.80 -9.09 12.66
N ALA A 53 9.83 -8.39 11.51
CA ALA A 53 9.97 -9.01 10.20
C ALA A 53 11.31 -9.75 10.05
N ALA A 54 12.41 -9.18 10.57
CA ALA A 54 13.74 -9.80 10.54
C ALA A 54 13.81 -11.06 11.42
N GLU A 55 13.08 -11.12 12.54
CA GLU A 55 12.96 -12.35 13.33
C GLU A 55 12.07 -13.39 12.66
N TYR A 56 10.95 -12.96 12.07
CA TYR A 56 10.01 -13.86 11.38
C TYR A 56 10.69 -14.63 10.24
N ILE A 57 11.43 -13.93 9.38
CA ILE A 57 12.03 -14.54 8.18
C ILE A 57 13.04 -15.64 8.50
N LYS A 58 13.66 -15.64 9.69
CA LYS A 58 14.59 -16.70 10.13
C LYS A 58 13.93 -18.08 10.24
N THR A 59 12.62 -18.11 10.46
CA THR A 59 11.85 -19.35 10.69
C THR A 59 10.75 -19.57 9.65
N ALA A 60 10.46 -18.54 8.84
CA ALA A 60 9.43 -18.62 7.81
C ALA A 60 9.84 -19.57 6.68
N LYS A 61 8.86 -20.32 6.17
CA LYS A 61 9.01 -21.09 4.93
C LYS A 61 8.50 -20.23 3.78
N VAL A 62 9.40 -19.85 2.88
CA VAL A 62 9.04 -19.07 1.69
C VAL A 62 8.63 -20.02 0.57
N GLY A 63 7.45 -19.82 0.02
CA GLY A 63 6.96 -20.58 -1.15
C GLY A 63 7.67 -20.16 -2.44
N LYS A 64 7.32 -20.83 -3.56
CA LYS A 64 7.78 -20.40 -4.88
C LYS A 64 7.14 -19.06 -5.24
N LEU A 65 7.95 -18.09 -5.67
CA LEU A 65 7.45 -16.81 -6.17
C LEU A 65 6.68 -17.02 -7.48
N ASN A 66 5.49 -16.44 -7.57
CA ASN A 66 4.65 -16.42 -8.77
C ASN A 66 3.83 -15.11 -8.83
N LEU A 67 3.13 -14.92 -9.95
CA LEU A 67 2.24 -13.77 -10.18
C LEU A 67 0.79 -14.22 -10.42
N ASP A 68 0.44 -15.43 -10.00
CA ASP A 68 -0.87 -16.05 -10.27
C ASP A 68 -2.03 -15.17 -9.76
N HIS A 69 -1.82 -14.42 -8.68
CA HIS A 69 -2.79 -13.46 -8.14
C HIS A 69 -3.10 -12.29 -9.09
N VAL A 70 -2.16 -11.92 -9.96
CA VAL A 70 -2.37 -10.88 -10.98
C VAL A 70 -3.26 -11.42 -12.08
N ASP A 71 -2.99 -12.64 -12.55
CA ASP A 71 -3.81 -13.31 -13.57
C ASP A 71 -5.24 -13.55 -13.07
N GLU A 72 -5.40 -13.92 -11.79
CA GLU A 72 -6.71 -14.05 -11.14
C GLU A 72 -7.43 -12.70 -11.05
N TYR A 73 -6.72 -11.62 -10.69
CA TYR A 73 -7.30 -10.29 -10.62
C TYR A 73 -7.78 -9.79 -11.99
N GLU A 74 -7.01 -9.98 -13.05
CA GLU A 74 -7.44 -9.61 -14.42
C GLU A 74 -8.73 -10.35 -14.83
N LYS A 75 -8.85 -11.65 -14.52
CA LYS A 75 -10.09 -12.41 -14.76
C LYS A 75 -11.28 -11.84 -13.99
N LEU A 76 -11.08 -11.47 -12.72
CA LEU A 76 -12.13 -10.84 -11.91
C LEU A 76 -12.59 -9.50 -12.51
N LEU A 77 -11.68 -8.73 -13.10
CA LEU A 77 -12.03 -7.48 -13.79
C LEU A 77 -12.86 -7.74 -15.04
N ASP A 78 -12.46 -8.74 -15.85
CA ASP A 78 -13.20 -9.16 -17.04
C ASP A 78 -14.61 -9.63 -16.68
N GLU A 79 -14.74 -10.48 -15.66
CA GLU A 79 -16.03 -10.98 -15.15
C GLU A 79 -16.92 -9.85 -14.60
N ALA A 80 -16.31 -8.87 -13.93
CA ALA A 80 -17.01 -7.68 -13.45
C ALA A 80 -17.34 -6.66 -14.57
N GLY A 81 -16.89 -6.89 -15.81
CA GLY A 81 -17.07 -5.99 -16.94
C GLY A 81 -16.30 -4.67 -16.79
N VAL A 82 -15.26 -4.63 -15.95
CA VAL A 82 -14.46 -3.44 -15.70
C VAL A 82 -13.48 -3.25 -16.84
N LYS A 83 -13.63 -2.15 -17.60
CA LYS A 83 -12.68 -1.80 -18.66
C LYS A 83 -11.35 -1.35 -18.05
N THR A 84 -10.28 -2.06 -18.38
CA THR A 84 -8.91 -1.73 -17.98
C THR A 84 -8.24 -0.90 -19.08
N ASP A 85 -8.17 0.42 -18.90
CA ASP A 85 -7.49 1.35 -19.81
C ASP A 85 -6.10 1.78 -19.30
N ARG A 86 -5.85 1.60 -18.00
CA ARG A 86 -4.61 1.95 -17.34
C ARG A 86 -3.58 0.83 -17.45
N LYS A 87 -2.43 1.13 -18.06
CA LYS A 87 -1.24 0.26 -18.03
C LYS A 87 -0.36 0.60 -16.83
N SER A 88 0.05 -0.43 -16.09
CA SER A 88 1.01 -0.34 -14.99
C SER A 88 2.42 -0.78 -15.46
N PRO A 89 3.50 -0.34 -14.78
CA PRO A 89 3.52 0.65 -13.71
C PRO A 89 3.33 2.07 -14.25
N MET A 90 2.43 2.83 -13.62
CA MET A 90 2.23 4.23 -13.93
C MET A 90 3.23 5.06 -13.13
N VAL A 91 4.38 5.36 -13.74
CA VAL A 91 5.47 6.10 -13.09
C VAL A 91 5.05 7.54 -12.77
N LEU A 92 4.29 8.16 -13.67
CA LEU A 92 3.64 9.45 -13.45
C LEU A 92 2.20 9.35 -13.98
N PRO A 93 1.19 9.49 -13.11
CA PRO A 93 -0.17 9.77 -13.54
C PRO A 93 -0.25 10.94 -14.50
N GLU A 94 -1.28 10.93 -15.35
CA GLU A 94 -1.62 12.12 -16.11
C GLU A 94 -2.22 13.17 -15.16
N TYR A 95 -1.33 13.98 -14.58
CA TYR A 95 -1.70 15.05 -13.65
C TYR A 95 -2.21 16.30 -14.35
N ARG A 96 -2.05 16.39 -15.68
CA ARG A 96 -2.55 17.54 -16.44
C ARG A 96 -4.06 17.42 -16.56
N GLY A 97 -4.77 18.47 -16.15
CA GLY A 97 -6.22 18.56 -16.37
C GLY A 97 -6.55 18.59 -17.86
N LYS A 98 -7.79 18.22 -18.23
CA LYS A 98 -8.26 18.20 -19.64
C LYS A 98 -7.91 19.48 -20.41
N LYS A 99 -8.07 20.65 -19.77
CA LYS A 99 -7.70 21.97 -20.33
C LYS A 99 -6.23 22.10 -20.73
N THR A 100 -5.32 21.53 -19.93
CA THR A 100 -3.88 21.60 -20.19
C THR A 100 -3.46 20.66 -21.33
N LEU A 101 -4.12 19.50 -21.43
CA LEU A 101 -3.92 18.55 -22.52
C LEU A 101 -4.42 19.10 -23.86
N GLU A 102 -5.57 19.77 -23.87
CA GLU A 102 -6.17 20.36 -25.07
C GLU A 102 -5.31 21.46 -25.71
N HIS A 103 -4.54 22.24 -24.94
CA HIS A 103 -3.63 23.25 -25.49
C HIS A 103 -2.46 22.64 -26.25
N HIS A 104 -2.01 21.45 -25.88
CA HIS A 104 -0.89 20.79 -26.56
C HIS A 104 -1.30 20.21 -27.91
N LEU A 105 -2.54 19.73 -28.03
CA LEU A 105 -3.10 19.20 -29.28
C LEU A 105 -3.40 20.29 -30.33
N LYS A 106 -3.48 21.56 -29.94
CA LYS A 106 -3.68 22.69 -30.87
C LYS A 106 -2.38 23.21 -31.51
N LEU A 107 -1.23 22.65 -31.15
CA LEU A 107 0.10 23.04 -31.66
C LEU A 107 0.70 22.03 -32.65
N LEU A 108 -0.07 21.01 -33.04
CA LEU A 108 0.21 20.09 -34.15
C LEU A 108 -0.86 20.28 -35.23
#